data_AF-A0AAE3EQ59-F1
#
_entry.id   AF-A0AAE3EQ59-F1
#
_cell.length_a   1.000
_cell.length_b   1.000
_cell.length_c   1.000
_cell.angle_alpha   90.00
_cell.angle_beta   90.00
_cell.angle_gamma   90.00
#
_symmetry.space_group_name_H-M   'P 1'
#
loop_
_entity.id
_entity.type
_entity.pdbx_description
1 polymer ?
#
loop_
_entity_poly.entity_id
_entity_poly.type
_entity_poly.pdbx_seq_one_letter_code
_entity_poly.pdbx_strand_id
1 'polypeptide(L)'
;MDYKLFTKRVKHIYKYLFVLFAALTIGSSGLIYKILNPSFLSFSEEDNTETYTNAEEFDNIENNIHVATGFKDDEGLQLVIANCTSCHSAQLVTQNRATKEGWLSIIRWMQETQNLWDLGNNEAIIVDYLAKNYAPEKKGRRQALQQIEWYDLED
;
A
#
# COMPACT_ATOMS: atom_id res chain seq x y z
N MET A 1 32.26 -32.01 -69.32
CA MET A 1 31.79 -31.62 -67.97
C MET A 1 31.88 -32.85 -67.08
N ASP A 2 32.69 -32.84 -66.03
CA ASP A 2 33.09 -34.06 -65.32
C ASP A 2 32.02 -34.52 -64.30
N TYR A 3 31.14 -35.42 -64.74
CA TYR A 3 29.95 -35.88 -64.01
C TYR A 3 30.25 -36.45 -62.61
N LYS A 4 31.42 -37.08 -62.44
CA LYS A 4 31.85 -37.65 -61.15
C LYS A 4 32.24 -36.55 -60.15
N LEU A 5 32.82 -35.45 -60.63
CA LEU A 5 33.14 -34.29 -59.78
C LEU A 5 31.87 -33.57 -59.32
N PHE A 6 30.88 -33.45 -60.20
CA PHE A 6 29.58 -32.84 -59.90
C PHE A 6 28.80 -33.62 -58.84
N THR A 7 28.63 -34.93 -59.02
CA THR A 7 27.90 -35.78 -58.05
C THR A 7 28.58 -35.82 -56.67
N LYS A 8 29.91 -35.75 -56.63
CA LYS A 8 30.67 -35.65 -55.37
C LYS A 8 30.41 -34.31 -54.65
N ARG A 9 30.45 -33.19 -55.38
CA ARG A 9 30.16 -31.86 -54.83
C ARG A 9 28.71 -31.73 -54.35
N VAL A 10 27.74 -32.26 -55.10
CA VAL A 10 26.33 -32.26 -54.72
C VAL A 10 26.09 -33.06 -53.44
N LYS A 11 26.74 -34.22 -53.27
CA LYS A 11 26.65 -34.99 -52.01
C LYS A 11 27.21 -34.23 -50.80
N HIS A 12 28.30 -33.48 -50.97
CA HIS A 12 28.83 -32.63 -49.91
C HIS A 12 27.88 -31.47 -49.59
N ILE A 13 27.37 -30.77 -50.60
CA ILE A 13 26.41 -29.67 -50.43
C ILE A 13 25.16 -30.16 -49.70
N TYR A 14 24.59 -31.30 -50.13
CA TYR A 14 23.44 -31.90 -49.46
C TYR A 14 23.73 -32.29 -48.01
N LYS A 15 24.93 -32.83 -47.73
CA LYS A 15 25.36 -33.14 -46.36
C LYS A 15 25.44 -31.87 -45.49
N TYR A 16 26.01 -30.78 -46.01
CA TYR A 16 26.07 -29.51 -45.28
C TYR A 16 24.69 -28.89 -45.08
N LEU A 17 23.81 -28.94 -46.10
CA LEU A 17 22.42 -28.50 -46.01
C LEU A 17 21.65 -29.30 -44.95
N PHE A 18 21.81 -30.62 -44.93
CA PHE A 18 21.19 -31.49 -43.93
C PHE A 18 21.66 -31.17 -42.51
N VAL A 19 22.97 -30.94 -42.32
CA VAL A 19 23.54 -30.53 -41.02
C VAL A 19 23.00 -29.15 -40.59
N LEU A 20 22.88 -28.20 -41.51
CA LEU A 20 22.34 -26.87 -41.24
C LEU A 20 20.87 -26.95 -40.81
N PHE A 21 20.04 -27.67 -41.57
CA PHE A 21 18.63 -27.86 -41.22
C PHE A 21 18.46 -28.58 -39.88
N ALA A 22 19.28 -29.60 -39.59
CA ALA A 22 19.26 -30.28 -38.29
C ALA A 22 19.66 -29.33 -37.13
N ALA A 23 20.63 -28.44 -37.33
CA ALA A 23 21.00 -27.45 -36.32
C ALA A 23 19.86 -26.45 -36.05
N LEU A 24 19.15 -26.03 -37.09
CA LEU A 24 18.01 -25.12 -36.96
C LEU A 24 16.81 -25.78 -36.27
N THR A 25 16.51 -27.05 -36.56
CA THR A 25 15.41 -27.76 -35.89
C THR A 25 15.69 -28.02 -34.42
N ILE A 26 16.94 -28.37 -34.07
CA ILE A 26 17.37 -28.53 -32.68
C ILE A 26 17.33 -27.19 -31.92
N GLY A 27 17.83 -26.12 -32.55
CA GLY A 27 17.79 -24.77 -31.96
C GLY A 27 16.37 -24.26 -31.75
N SER A 28 15.50 -24.45 -32.74
CA SER A 28 14.07 -24.09 -32.66
C SER A 28 13.34 -24.92 -31.59
N SER A 29 13.61 -26.23 -31.51
CA SER A 29 13.05 -27.10 -30.47
C SER A 29 13.48 -26.68 -29.05
N GLY A 30 14.76 -26.30 -28.87
CA GLY A 30 15.26 -25.75 -27.61
C GLY A 30 14.64 -24.41 -27.23
N LEU A 31 14.37 -23.54 -28.22
CA LEU A 31 13.68 -22.27 -28.01
C LEU A 31 12.21 -22.49 -27.60
N ILE A 32 11.52 -23.42 -28.26
CA ILE A 32 10.13 -23.78 -27.94
C ILE A 32 10.05 -24.42 -26.55
N TYR A 33 11.00 -25.29 -26.19
CA TYR A 33 11.10 -25.85 -24.84
C TYR A 33 11.28 -24.77 -23.76
N LYS A 34 12.06 -23.71 -24.05
CA LYS A 34 12.20 -22.54 -23.15
C LYS A 34 10.90 -21.75 -22.99
N ILE A 35 10.13 -21.55 -24.06
CA ILE A 35 8.87 -20.81 -23.99
C ILE A 35 7.80 -21.61 -23.23
N LEU A 36 7.77 -22.94 -23.41
CA LEU A 36 6.82 -23.83 -22.74
C LEU A 36 7.17 -24.13 -21.28
N ASN A 37 8.42 -23.89 -20.85
CA ASN A 37 8.85 -24.07 -19.47
C ASN A 37 9.40 -22.75 -18.89
N PRO A 38 8.51 -21.86 -18.37
CA PRO A 38 8.90 -20.54 -17.88
C PRO A 38 9.79 -20.55 -16.62
N SER A 39 10.13 -21.72 -16.09
CA SER A 39 10.98 -21.89 -14.91
C SER A 39 12.47 -21.59 -15.12
N PHE A 40 12.96 -21.47 -16.37
CA PHE A 40 14.38 -21.20 -16.65
C PHE A 40 14.82 -19.74 -16.43
N LEU A 41 13.87 -18.79 -16.47
CA LEU A 41 14.09 -17.38 -16.08
C LEU A 41 13.57 -17.07 -14.67
N SER A 42 13.31 -18.10 -13.86
CA SER A 42 13.19 -17.91 -12.43
C SER A 42 14.60 -17.66 -11.90
N PHE A 43 15.04 -16.40 -11.98
CA PHE A 43 16.07 -15.92 -11.07
C PHE A 43 15.59 -16.35 -9.68
N SER A 44 16.42 -17.09 -8.93
CA SER A 44 16.18 -17.25 -7.50
C SER A 44 16.02 -15.83 -7.01
N GLU A 45 14.83 -15.49 -6.53
CA GLU A 45 14.61 -14.27 -5.78
C GLU A 45 15.57 -14.41 -4.61
N GLU A 46 16.76 -13.82 -4.80
CA GLU A 46 17.77 -13.68 -3.78
C GLU A 46 17.04 -12.85 -2.75
N ASP A 47 16.69 -13.51 -1.66
CA ASP A 47 16.07 -12.96 -0.47
C ASP A 47 17.01 -11.90 0.11
N ASN A 48 17.13 -10.78 -0.57
CA ASN A 48 17.58 -9.53 0.01
C ASN A 48 16.37 -8.95 0.74
N THR A 49 15.96 -9.63 1.81
CA THR A 49 15.48 -8.95 3.01
C THR A 49 16.61 -8.02 3.48
N GLU A 50 16.78 -6.89 2.81
CA GLU A 50 16.84 -5.67 3.59
C GLU A 50 15.59 -5.71 4.45
N THR A 51 15.78 -5.64 5.76
CA THR A 51 14.75 -5.59 6.78
C THR A 51 13.64 -4.61 6.37
N TYR A 52 12.65 -5.10 5.64
CA TYR A 52 11.33 -4.51 5.59
C TYR A 52 10.78 -4.72 6.99
N THR A 53 10.80 -3.65 7.79
CA THR A 53 10.06 -3.57 9.04
C THR A 53 8.69 -4.16 8.77
N ASN A 54 8.39 -5.26 9.46
CA ASN A 54 7.18 -6.03 9.27
C ASN A 54 5.99 -5.06 9.26
N ALA A 55 5.14 -5.09 8.23
CA ALA A 55 3.98 -4.21 8.14
C ALA A 55 3.05 -4.33 9.37
N GLU A 56 3.21 -5.41 10.14
CA GLU A 56 2.60 -5.67 11.44
C GLU A 56 2.99 -4.64 12.53
N GLU A 57 4.09 -3.90 12.40
CA GLU A 57 4.48 -2.90 13.41
C GLU A 57 3.64 -1.60 13.32
N PHE A 58 3.02 -1.32 12.16
CA PHE A 58 2.25 -0.08 11.96
C PHE A 58 0.81 -0.17 12.48
N ASP A 59 0.24 -1.37 12.57
CA ASP A 59 -1.14 -1.61 13.07
C ASP A 59 -1.12 -2.10 14.53
N ASN A 60 -0.10 -1.70 15.29
CA ASN A 60 0.00 -2.01 16.71
C ASN A 60 -1.08 -1.26 17.49
N ILE A 61 -1.85 -2.02 18.29
CA ILE A 61 -2.86 -1.48 19.20
C ILE A 61 -2.42 -1.74 20.63
N GLU A 62 -2.27 -0.66 21.39
CA GLU A 62 -1.95 -0.72 22.82
C GLU A 62 -3.04 0.01 23.61
N ASN A 63 -3.58 -0.63 24.65
CA ASN A 63 -4.62 -0.04 25.51
C ASN A 63 -5.87 0.47 24.76
N ASN A 64 -6.30 -0.24 23.71
CA ASN A 64 -7.40 0.17 22.80
C ASN A 64 -7.10 1.48 22.04
N ILE A 65 -5.83 1.79 21.80
CA ILE A 65 -5.39 2.93 21.01
C ILE A 65 -4.43 2.42 19.94
N HIS A 66 -4.70 2.75 18.68
CA HIS A 66 -3.81 2.50 17.57
C HIS A 66 -2.56 3.38 17.71
N VAL A 67 -1.40 2.76 17.96
CA VAL A 67 -0.18 3.44 18.42
C VAL A 67 0.29 4.51 17.44
N ALA A 68 0.22 4.24 16.13
CA ALA A 68 0.72 5.18 15.12
C ALA A 68 -0.17 6.42 14.93
N THR A 69 -1.47 6.37 15.23
CA THR A 69 -2.42 7.46 14.94
C THR A 69 -3.06 8.06 16.19
N GLY A 70 -3.04 7.36 17.32
CA GLY A 70 -3.76 7.75 18.54
C GLY A 70 -5.27 7.59 18.43
N PHE A 71 -5.77 6.92 17.39
CA PHE A 71 -7.19 6.60 17.25
C PHE A 71 -7.61 5.49 18.21
N LYS A 72 -8.85 5.49 18.69
CA LYS A 72 -9.39 4.40 19.51
C LYS A 72 -9.61 3.16 18.64
N ASP A 73 -9.26 1.99 19.15
CA ASP A 73 -9.53 0.73 18.47
C ASP A 73 -11.03 0.40 18.53
N ASP A 74 -11.72 0.57 17.40
CA ASP A 74 -13.18 0.39 17.27
C ASP A 74 -13.58 0.17 15.79
N GLU A 75 -14.84 -0.24 15.57
CA GLU A 75 -15.38 -0.48 14.24
C GLU A 75 -15.33 0.79 13.38
N GLY A 76 -14.64 0.70 12.22
CA GLY A 76 -14.43 1.84 11.33
C GLY A 76 -13.07 2.53 11.47
N LEU A 77 -12.21 2.10 12.40
CA LEU A 77 -10.85 2.62 12.58
C LEU A 77 -10.09 2.74 11.26
N GLN A 78 -9.98 1.64 10.50
CA GLN A 78 -9.22 1.62 9.25
C GLN A 78 -9.80 2.55 8.18
N LEU A 79 -11.13 2.71 8.14
CA LEU A 79 -11.78 3.67 7.25
C LEU A 79 -11.43 5.11 7.63
N VAL A 80 -11.40 5.42 8.93
CA VAL A 80 -11.04 6.75 9.43
C VAL A 80 -9.57 7.03 9.19
N ILE A 81 -8.68 6.06 9.38
CA ILE A 81 -7.26 6.19 9.03
C ILE A 81 -7.13 6.51 7.54
N ALA A 82 -7.70 5.67 6.67
CA ALA A 82 -7.57 5.82 5.22
C ALA A 82 -8.12 7.16 4.69
N ASN A 83 -9.21 7.68 5.28
CA ASN A 83 -9.91 8.86 4.75
C ASN A 83 -9.57 10.17 5.48
N CYS A 84 -9.17 10.12 6.75
CA CYS A 84 -8.97 11.31 7.58
C CYS A 84 -7.50 11.61 7.89
N THR A 85 -6.55 10.75 7.52
CA THR A 85 -5.10 11.00 7.68
C THR A 85 -4.35 11.20 6.36
N SER A 86 -5.08 11.32 5.25
CA SER A 86 -4.52 11.51 3.91
C SER A 86 -3.94 12.90 3.69
N CYS A 87 -4.53 13.93 4.33
CA CYS A 87 -4.17 15.33 4.13
C CYS A 87 -3.51 15.98 5.37
N HIS A 88 -3.78 15.47 6.57
CA HIS A 88 -3.26 16.01 7.83
C HIS A 88 -3.11 14.90 8.87
N SER A 89 -2.48 15.22 10.00
CA SER A 89 -2.28 14.23 11.07
C SER A 89 -3.60 13.80 11.73
N ALA A 90 -3.61 12.59 12.28
CA ALA A 90 -4.71 12.08 13.09
C ALA A 90 -4.97 12.95 14.34
N GLN A 91 -3.95 13.65 14.85
CA GLN A 91 -4.07 14.55 16.00
C GLN A 91 -5.09 15.67 15.76
N LEU A 92 -5.17 16.20 14.53
CA LEU A 92 -6.17 17.21 14.19
C LEU A 92 -7.60 16.65 14.27
N VAL A 93 -7.79 15.36 14.00
CA VAL A 93 -9.08 14.70 14.16
C VAL A 93 -9.37 14.46 15.64
N THR A 94 -8.41 13.88 16.37
CA THR A 94 -8.60 13.48 17.77
C THR A 94 -8.63 14.64 18.76
N GLN A 95 -8.26 15.87 18.38
CA GLN A 95 -8.46 17.06 19.20
C GLN A 95 -9.88 17.66 19.09
N ASN A 96 -10.58 17.35 18.01
CA ASN A 96 -11.93 17.88 17.77
C ASN A 96 -12.98 17.02 18.49
N ARG A 97 -14.09 17.65 18.88
CA ARG A 97 -15.23 16.99 19.51
C ARG A 97 -16.51 17.51 18.89
N ALA A 98 -17.33 16.62 18.36
CA ALA A 98 -18.58 16.98 17.71
C ALA A 98 -19.63 15.87 17.87
N THR A 99 -20.91 16.23 17.82
CA THR A 99 -22.00 15.23 17.71
C THR A 99 -21.96 14.58 16.34
N LYS A 100 -22.81 13.57 16.11
CA LYS A 100 -22.95 12.92 14.81
C LYS A 100 -23.22 13.94 13.68
N GLU A 101 -24.13 14.87 13.91
CA GLU A 101 -24.51 15.93 12.98
C GLU A 101 -23.36 16.93 12.79
N GLY A 102 -22.59 17.20 13.85
CA GLY A 102 -21.41 18.06 13.77
C GLY A 102 -20.26 17.43 12.97
N TRP A 103 -20.01 16.13 13.12
CA TRP A 103 -19.04 15.43 12.28
C TRP A 103 -19.48 15.38 10.82
N LEU A 104 -20.76 15.15 10.56
CA LEU A 104 -21.31 15.20 9.22
C LEU A 104 -21.12 16.57 8.57
N SER A 105 -21.39 17.67 9.31
CA SER A 105 -21.20 19.02 8.77
C SER A 105 -19.73 19.35 8.51
N ILE A 106 -18.81 18.87 9.36
CA ILE A 106 -17.37 19.00 9.15
C ILE A 106 -16.94 18.27 7.87
N ILE A 107 -17.40 17.03 7.66
CA ILE A 107 -17.11 16.26 6.44
C ILE A 107 -17.64 16.97 5.20
N ARG A 108 -18.89 17.46 5.24
CA ARG A 108 -19.48 18.24 4.13
C ARG A 108 -18.66 19.48 3.82
N TRP A 109 -18.26 20.24 4.85
CA TRP A 109 -17.39 21.39 4.68
C TRP A 109 -16.03 21.02 4.07
N MET A 110 -15.44 19.89 4.47
CA MET A 110 -14.19 19.38 3.87
C MET A 110 -14.38 18.98 2.40
N GLN A 111 -15.51 18.39 2.04
CA GLN A 111 -15.82 18.06 0.64
C GLN A 111 -16.00 19.32 -0.20
N GLU A 112 -16.67 20.34 0.33
CA GLU A 112 -16.90 21.61 -0.37
C GLU A 112 -15.65 22.48 -0.51
N THR A 113 -14.77 22.50 0.50
CA THR A 113 -13.67 23.47 0.59
C THR A 113 -12.27 22.88 0.53
N GLN A 114 -12.09 21.64 0.99
CA GLN A 114 -10.79 20.97 1.08
C GLN A 114 -10.62 19.85 0.05
N ASN A 115 -11.59 19.71 -0.87
CA ASN A 115 -11.59 18.68 -1.92
C ASN A 115 -11.52 17.25 -1.35
N LEU A 116 -12.13 17.01 -0.19
CA LEU A 116 -12.36 15.66 0.31
C LEU A 116 -13.26 14.93 -0.69
N TRP A 117 -12.87 13.71 -1.05
CA TRP A 117 -13.64 12.90 -1.99
C TRP A 117 -14.98 12.44 -1.41
N ASP A 118 -15.83 11.90 -2.28
CA ASP A 118 -17.07 11.27 -1.84
C ASP A 118 -16.77 9.97 -1.07
N LEU A 119 -17.23 9.90 0.17
CA LEU A 119 -17.02 8.75 1.05
C LEU A 119 -18.03 7.62 0.78
N GLY A 120 -19.10 7.90 0.04
CA GLY A 120 -20.12 6.91 -0.33
C GLY A 120 -20.66 6.14 0.87
N ASN A 121 -20.72 4.81 0.76
CA ASN A 121 -21.23 3.93 1.82
C ASN A 121 -20.38 3.95 3.11
N ASN A 122 -19.13 4.42 3.03
CA ASN A 122 -18.25 4.48 4.21
C ASN A 122 -18.57 5.66 5.12
N GLU A 123 -19.28 6.68 4.62
CA GLU A 123 -19.57 7.90 5.38
C GLU A 123 -20.27 7.61 6.70
N ALA A 124 -21.32 6.78 6.68
CA ALA A 124 -22.08 6.45 7.87
C ALA A 124 -21.19 5.80 8.94
N ILE A 125 -20.31 4.87 8.52
CA ILE A 125 -19.39 4.15 9.40
C ILE A 125 -18.36 5.11 10.00
N ILE A 126 -17.77 5.99 9.18
CA ILE A 126 -16.80 7.00 9.63
C ILE A 126 -17.45 7.97 10.62
N VAL A 127 -18.64 8.49 10.30
CA VAL A 127 -19.37 9.43 11.16
C VAL A 127 -19.78 8.76 12.48
N ASP A 128 -20.24 7.51 12.45
CA ASP A 128 -20.60 6.76 13.65
C ASP A 128 -19.39 6.48 14.53
N TYR A 129 -18.26 6.07 13.94
CA TYR A 129 -17.00 5.91 14.67
C TYR A 129 -16.57 7.23 15.34
N LEU A 130 -16.56 8.35 14.60
CA LEU A 130 -16.13 9.65 15.13
C LEU A 130 -17.06 10.16 16.23
N ALA A 131 -18.37 10.01 16.06
CA ALA A 131 -19.35 10.41 17.05
C ALA A 131 -19.27 9.54 18.31
N LYS A 132 -19.09 8.22 18.18
CA LYS A 132 -18.97 7.28 19.31
C LYS A 132 -17.69 7.55 20.11
N ASN A 133 -16.58 7.79 19.43
CA ASN A 133 -15.26 7.85 20.05
C ASN A 133 -14.82 9.26 20.48
N TYR A 134 -15.35 10.30 19.80
CA TYR A 134 -14.96 11.70 19.97
C TYR A 134 -16.17 12.66 20.10
N ALA A 135 -17.22 12.24 20.82
CA ALA A 135 -18.36 13.09 21.19
C ALA A 135 -17.98 14.21 22.18
N PRO A 136 -18.71 15.35 22.22
CA PRO A 136 -18.50 16.41 23.19
C PRO A 136 -18.63 15.90 24.63
N GLU A 137 -17.62 16.18 25.43
CA GLU A 137 -17.64 15.91 26.87
C GLU A 137 -18.19 17.14 27.60
N LYS A 138 -18.82 16.94 28.76
CA LYS A 138 -19.26 18.04 29.67
C LYS A 138 -18.07 18.65 30.39
N LYS A 139 -17.07 19.10 29.64
CA LYS A 139 -15.83 19.70 30.11
C LYS A 139 -15.66 21.02 29.39
N GLY A 140 -15.59 22.10 30.16
CA GLY A 140 -15.32 23.43 29.61
C GLY A 140 -13.93 23.48 28.95
N ARG A 141 -13.75 24.42 28.01
CA ARG A 141 -12.48 24.61 27.27
C ARG A 141 -11.27 24.80 28.19
N ARG A 142 -11.47 25.41 29.36
CA ARG A 142 -10.52 25.48 30.47
C ARG A 142 -11.24 25.13 31.76
N GLN A 143 -10.70 24.15 32.46
CA GLN A 143 -11.04 23.95 33.87
C GLN A 143 -10.32 25.01 34.70
N ALA A 144 -10.89 25.38 35.84
CA ALA A 144 -10.19 26.23 36.80
C ALA A 144 -8.91 25.51 37.27
N LEU A 145 -7.77 26.20 37.23
CA LEU A 145 -6.51 25.69 37.74
C LEU A 145 -6.70 25.33 39.23
N GLN A 146 -6.29 24.12 39.60
CA GLN A 146 -6.26 23.67 40.98
C GLN A 146 -4.80 23.66 41.44
N GLN A 147 -4.52 24.07 42.67
CA GLN A 147 -3.18 24.04 43.27
C GLN A 147 -2.17 24.98 42.57
N ILE A 148 -2.49 26.28 42.50
CA ILE A 148 -1.56 27.27 41.95
C ILE A 148 -0.53 27.61 43.04
N GLU A 149 0.73 27.24 42.82
CA GLU A 149 1.88 27.77 43.56
C GLU A 149 2.52 28.87 42.70
N TRP A 150 2.44 30.12 43.16
CA TRP A 150 3.07 31.26 42.49
C TRP A 150 4.53 31.35 42.94
N TYR A 151 5.45 31.57 42.00
CA TYR A 151 6.84 31.89 42.31
C TYR A 151 7.02 33.41 42.34
N ASP A 152 7.80 33.91 43.30
CA ASP A 152 8.14 35.32 43.42
C ASP A 152 9.21 35.68 42.38
N LEU A 153 8.92 36.65 41.52
CA LEU A 153 9.92 37.19 40.59
C LEU A 153 10.82 38.16 41.36
N GLU A 154 12.14 37.95 41.31
CA GLU A 154 13.12 38.91 41.82
C GLU A 154 13.16 40.16 40.90
N ASP A 155 13.24 41.34 41.51
CA ASP A 155 13.30 42.64 40.81
C ASP A 155 14.61 42.87 40.04
#